data_AF-A0A8S2LIP0-F1
#
_entry.id   AF-A0A8S2LIP0-F1
#
_cell.length_a   1.000
_cell.length_b   1.000
_cell.length_c   1.000
_cell.angle_alpha   90.00
_cell.angle_beta   90.00
_cell.angle_gamma   90.00
#
_symmetry.space_group_name_H-M   'P 1'
#
loop_
_entity.id
_entity.type
_entity.pdbx_description
1 polymer ?
#
loop_
_entity_poly.entity_id
_entity_poly.type
_entity_poly.pdbx_seq_one_letter_code
_entity_poly.pdbx_strand_id
1 'polypeptide(L)'
;MPPSVLMVYNILSFCMQYTFLSPTTASVFQFTEEARAALCPFVGTTGMRCFDGNPLHRSSRNFDSELARLPRGVGISVDRATGQLKAPAVKLTYSTTGSRTWTDGHTGEIFDLFNEATLGSANRIAAAYDTTRVHIFHNASQLNAAWRQTFADGKVRGGELARRPEMLEYFENREEALALSQRVIGLYTLTLNVSTFRINEFASRAISQLTATFDSDLYEDFVDTWGTHIITRSLVGGMIEERAKVVRCSRVSDDARFAHCIPFGDRGPISSNCTYYTDRMRVISKRRLGGNQEIDNDNEWKRTLATGPALLQILEMVPWFEFVTDNAVKQNLITIIRYRQRHFDVSQAESVRLVDSRLQPCVSGAQTITNSPFKSLSIPFPILRA
;
A
#
# COMPACT_ATOMS: atom_id res chain seq x y z
N MET A 1 -17.71 59.35 0.15
CA MET A 1 -18.74 58.36 -0.23
C MET A 1 -18.47 57.99 -1.69
N PRO A 2 -18.18 56.71 -1.99
CA PRO A 2 -19.08 55.57 -1.79
C PRO A 2 -18.55 54.52 -0.79
N PRO A 3 -19.39 53.54 -0.39
CA PRO A 3 -19.04 52.44 0.49
C PRO A 3 -18.70 51.15 -0.28
N SER A 4 -18.35 50.10 0.49
CA SER A 4 -18.42 48.66 0.15
C SER A 4 -17.11 47.95 -0.21
N VAL A 5 -16.25 47.74 0.79
CA VAL A 5 -15.38 46.55 0.86
C VAL A 5 -15.39 46.04 2.32
N LEU A 6 -16.30 45.11 2.60
CA LEU A 6 -16.34 44.32 3.83
C LEU A 6 -16.86 42.93 3.46
N MET A 7 -16.29 41.91 4.10
CA MET A 7 -16.59 40.47 3.99
C MET A 7 -15.92 39.67 2.87
N VAL A 8 -14.60 39.44 2.98
CA VAL A 8 -13.99 38.14 2.57
C VAL A 8 -12.95 37.62 3.58
N TYR A 9 -12.55 38.39 4.60
CA TYR A 9 -11.41 38.05 5.46
C TYR A 9 -11.72 37.33 6.78
N ASN A 10 -12.81 36.54 6.88
CA ASN A 10 -13.16 35.90 8.17
C ASN A 10 -13.54 34.41 8.15
N ILE A 11 -13.09 33.64 7.14
CA ILE A 11 -13.26 32.17 7.14
C ILE A 11 -11.93 31.39 7.10
N LEU A 12 -10.79 32.06 6.86
CA LEU A 12 -9.47 31.39 6.79
C LEU A 12 -8.69 31.38 8.12
N SER A 13 -9.18 32.03 9.18
CA SER A 13 -8.44 32.18 10.44
C SER A 13 -8.77 31.14 11.52
N PHE A 14 -9.65 30.16 11.26
CA PHE A 14 -10.01 29.10 12.22
C PHE A 14 -9.33 27.74 11.95
N CYS A 15 -8.47 27.63 10.93
CA CYS A 15 -7.76 26.38 10.59
C CYS A 15 -6.27 26.35 10.97
N MET A 16 -5.76 27.39 11.63
CA MET A 16 -4.36 27.44 12.06
C MET A 16 -4.27 27.83 13.54
N GLN A 17 -4.40 26.85 14.43
CA GLN A 17 -3.79 26.84 15.78
C GLN A 17 -4.20 25.57 16.55
N TYR A 18 -3.90 24.40 15.99
CA TYR A 18 -3.72 23.18 16.79
C TYR A 18 -2.54 22.41 16.20
N THR A 19 -1.33 22.96 16.41
CA THR A 19 -0.13 22.14 16.47
C THR A 19 -0.29 21.21 17.67
N PHE A 20 -0.86 20.03 17.45
CA PHE A 20 -0.77 18.94 18.41
C PHE A 20 0.68 18.46 18.44
N LEU A 21 1.43 19.00 19.40
CA LEU A 21 2.40 18.18 20.11
C LEU A 21 1.56 17.15 20.87
N SER A 22 1.36 15.95 20.30
CA SER A 22 0.74 14.86 21.05
C SER A 22 1.55 14.63 22.32
N PRO A 23 0.96 14.80 23.51
CA PRO A 23 1.53 14.18 24.69
C PRO A 23 1.51 12.67 24.42
N THR A 24 2.57 11.98 24.81
CA THR A 24 2.63 10.51 24.86
C THR A 24 1.70 9.98 25.95
N THR A 25 0.40 10.23 25.84
CA THR A 25 -0.62 9.48 26.56
C THR A 25 -0.75 8.12 25.91
N ALA A 26 -0.59 7.07 26.71
CA ALA A 26 -0.80 5.70 26.27
C ALA A 26 -2.18 5.58 25.63
N SER A 27 -2.22 5.14 24.35
CA SER A 27 -3.49 4.96 23.64
C SER A 27 -4.45 4.09 24.46
N VAL A 28 -5.72 4.48 24.50
CA VAL A 28 -6.76 3.72 25.25
C VAL A 28 -7.01 2.35 24.62
N PHE A 29 -6.64 2.16 23.35
CA PHE A 29 -6.87 0.93 22.59
C PHE A 29 -5.62 0.05 22.44
N GLN A 30 -4.77 -0.02 23.48
CA GLN A 30 -3.62 -0.91 23.47
C GLN A 30 -4.01 -2.39 23.32
N PHE A 31 -3.26 -3.10 22.47
CA PHE A 31 -3.43 -4.54 22.26
C PHE A 31 -2.65 -5.33 23.31
N THR A 32 -3.31 -6.33 23.90
CA THR A 32 -2.68 -7.29 24.80
C THR A 32 -1.95 -8.39 24.04
N GLU A 33 -1.15 -9.21 24.73
CA GLU A 33 -0.51 -10.38 24.12
C GLU A 33 -1.55 -11.38 23.56
N GLU A 34 -2.71 -11.52 24.22
CA GLU A 34 -3.81 -12.35 23.73
C GLU A 34 -4.38 -11.82 22.42
N ALA A 35 -4.54 -10.50 22.30
CA ALA A 35 -4.97 -9.87 21.06
C ALA A 35 -3.95 -10.12 19.94
N ARG A 36 -2.65 -10.06 20.25
CA ARG A 36 -1.60 -10.39 19.29
C ARG A 36 -1.70 -11.85 18.83
N ALA A 37 -1.84 -12.80 19.75
CA ALA A 37 -1.97 -14.22 19.42
C ALA A 37 -3.21 -14.52 18.56
N ALA A 38 -4.34 -13.83 18.81
CA ALA A 38 -5.58 -14.03 18.06
C ALA A 38 -5.58 -13.35 16.69
N LEU A 39 -4.97 -12.16 16.59
CA LEU A 39 -5.07 -11.30 15.41
C LEU A 39 -3.85 -11.41 14.47
N CYS A 40 -2.81 -12.15 14.85
CA CYS A 40 -1.66 -12.45 13.99
C CYS A 40 -1.60 -13.92 13.51
N PRO A 41 -0.94 -14.20 12.38
CA PRO A 41 -0.47 -13.28 11.36
C PRO A 41 -1.59 -12.92 10.36
N PHE A 42 -1.47 -11.82 9.64
CA PHE A 42 -2.32 -11.49 8.49
C PHE A 42 -1.50 -11.07 7.27
N VAL A 43 -2.14 -11.09 6.09
CA VAL A 43 -1.52 -10.71 4.82
C VAL A 43 -1.34 -9.19 4.80
N GLY A 44 -0.09 -8.72 4.90
CA GLY A 44 0.30 -7.31 4.79
C GLY A 44 0.78 -6.91 3.40
N THR A 45 1.12 -5.64 3.20
CA THR A 45 1.54 -5.09 1.89
C THR A 45 2.89 -5.58 1.40
N THR A 46 3.74 -6.13 2.29
CA THR A 46 5.05 -6.72 1.95
C THR A 46 5.09 -8.24 2.09
N GLY A 47 4.07 -8.83 2.72
CA GLY A 47 4.02 -10.24 3.11
C GLY A 47 3.24 -10.42 4.40
N MET A 48 3.33 -11.60 5.01
CA MET A 48 2.69 -11.89 6.30
C MET A 48 3.29 -11.06 7.43
N ARG A 49 2.46 -10.44 8.28
CA ARG A 49 2.91 -9.62 9.41
C ARG A 49 1.94 -9.60 10.60
N CYS A 50 2.39 -8.98 11.69
CA CYS A 50 1.56 -8.52 12.79
C CYS A 50 1.23 -7.03 12.67
N PHE A 51 0.18 -6.59 13.37
CA PHE A 51 -0.28 -5.19 13.36
C PHE A 51 0.64 -4.28 14.17
N ASP A 52 1.35 -4.82 15.16
CA ASP A 52 2.30 -4.12 16.02
C ASP A 52 3.73 -4.04 15.45
N GLY A 53 3.93 -4.47 14.19
CA GLY A 53 5.19 -4.30 13.46
C GLY A 53 6.35 -5.20 13.90
N ASN A 54 6.22 -5.92 15.01
CA ASN A 54 7.24 -6.88 15.44
C ASN A 54 7.33 -8.05 14.43
N PRO A 55 8.54 -8.52 14.12
CA PRO A 55 8.73 -9.65 13.24
C PRO A 55 7.96 -10.85 13.79
N LEU A 56 7.37 -11.65 12.88
CA LEU A 56 6.87 -12.96 13.26
C LEU A 56 8.08 -13.72 13.81
N HIS A 57 8.08 -14.04 15.10
CA HIS A 57 9.06 -14.98 15.61
C HIS A 57 8.94 -16.23 14.74
N ARG A 58 10.06 -16.65 14.12
CA ARG A 58 10.21 -17.94 13.42
C ARG A 58 10.05 -19.12 14.41
N SER A 59 9.17 -19.03 15.41
CA SER A 59 8.89 -20.14 16.32
C SER A 59 8.15 -21.20 15.51
N SER A 60 8.95 -22.15 15.02
CA SER A 60 8.60 -23.51 14.69
C SER A 60 7.28 -23.65 13.93
N ARG A 61 7.38 -23.64 12.59
CA ARG A 61 6.51 -24.48 11.77
C ARG A 61 6.84 -25.96 12.07
N ASN A 62 6.51 -26.44 13.25
CA ASN A 62 6.18 -27.84 13.46
C ASN A 62 4.67 -27.94 13.22
N PHE A 63 4.26 -27.78 11.97
CA PHE A 63 2.94 -28.23 11.53
C PHE A 63 3.14 -29.66 11.05
N ASP A 64 3.13 -30.59 12.01
CA ASP A 64 3.01 -32.01 11.73
C ASP A 64 1.68 -32.25 10.99
N SER A 65 1.74 -32.61 9.71
CA SER A 65 0.68 -33.29 8.93
C SER A 65 -0.73 -32.69 8.83
N GLU A 66 -1.04 -31.56 9.49
CA GLU A 66 -2.32 -30.86 9.35
C GLU A 66 -2.31 -29.91 8.14
N LEU A 67 -3.41 -29.88 7.39
CA LEU A 67 -3.60 -28.95 6.28
C LEU A 67 -3.27 -27.52 6.72
N ALA A 68 -2.55 -26.79 5.87
CA ALA A 68 -2.18 -25.41 6.15
C ALA A 68 -3.44 -24.53 6.20
N ARG A 69 -3.40 -23.43 6.94
CA ARG A 69 -4.51 -22.46 7.01
C ARG A 69 -4.30 -21.36 5.97
N LEU A 70 -5.33 -21.04 5.18
CA LEU A 70 -5.22 -20.00 4.15
C LEU A 70 -4.93 -18.62 4.78
N PRO A 71 -3.89 -17.89 4.33
CA PRO A 71 -3.60 -16.55 4.84
C PRO A 71 -4.74 -15.53 4.66
N ARG A 72 -5.10 -14.82 5.75
CA ARG A 72 -6.18 -13.81 5.76
C ARG A 72 -5.79 -12.50 5.05
N GLY A 73 -6.52 -12.16 3.99
CA GLY A 73 -6.39 -10.89 3.26
C GLY A 73 -7.60 -9.95 3.37
N VAL A 74 -8.60 -10.31 4.18
CA VAL A 74 -9.84 -9.56 4.40
C VAL A 74 -10.15 -9.50 5.89
N GLY A 75 -11.09 -8.63 6.29
CA GLY A 75 -11.41 -8.39 7.69
C GLY A 75 -10.32 -7.62 8.44
N ILE A 76 -9.33 -7.12 7.69
CA ILE A 76 -8.24 -6.28 8.16
C ILE A 76 -8.70 -4.84 8.07
N SER A 77 -8.48 -4.05 9.12
CA SER A 77 -8.81 -2.64 9.04
C SER A 77 -7.71 -1.84 8.35
N VAL A 78 -8.11 -0.71 7.78
CA VAL A 78 -7.24 0.14 6.96
C VAL A 78 -7.61 1.59 7.16
N ASP A 79 -6.60 2.45 7.21
CA ASP A 79 -6.81 3.87 6.99
C ASP A 79 -6.85 4.16 5.49
N ARG A 80 -8.06 4.43 4.98
CA ARG A 80 -8.30 4.75 3.57
C ARG A 80 -7.49 5.94 3.07
N ALA A 81 -7.19 6.93 3.91
CA ALA A 81 -6.45 8.10 3.45
C ALA A 81 -4.98 7.76 3.15
N THR A 82 -4.39 6.81 3.88
CA THR A 82 -2.95 6.51 3.79
C THR A 82 -2.64 5.15 3.17
N GLY A 83 -3.65 4.26 3.08
CA GLY A 83 -3.48 2.85 2.74
C GLY A 83 -2.87 2.01 3.86
N GLN A 84 -2.63 2.60 5.04
CA GLN A 84 -1.99 1.90 6.15
C GLN A 84 -2.92 0.83 6.72
N LEU A 85 -2.47 -0.42 6.65
CA LEU A 85 -3.14 -1.54 7.30
C LEU A 85 -2.99 -1.44 8.83
N LYS A 86 -4.08 -1.72 9.53
CA LYS A 86 -4.25 -1.66 10.97
C LYS A 86 -4.59 -3.06 11.52
N ALA A 87 -5.12 -3.16 12.73
CA ALA A 87 -5.48 -4.43 13.33
C ALA A 87 -6.64 -5.13 12.57
N PRO A 88 -6.63 -6.48 12.48
CA PRO A 88 -7.79 -7.23 12.04
C PRO A 88 -9.00 -7.04 12.94
N ALA A 89 -10.15 -6.73 12.35
CA ALA A 89 -11.40 -6.40 13.03
C ALA A 89 -12.46 -7.51 12.93
N VAL A 90 -12.37 -8.40 11.95
CA VAL A 90 -13.37 -9.46 11.75
C VAL A 90 -12.91 -10.76 12.38
N LYS A 91 -13.85 -11.46 13.04
CA LYS A 91 -13.65 -12.84 13.49
C LYS A 91 -13.79 -13.76 12.29
N LEU A 92 -12.66 -14.34 11.88
CA LEU A 92 -12.61 -15.37 10.85
C LEU A 92 -12.37 -16.73 11.51
N THR A 93 -13.21 -17.71 11.19
CA THR A 93 -13.06 -19.08 11.66
C THR A 93 -12.76 -19.99 10.48
N TYR A 94 -11.76 -20.86 10.62
CA TYR A 94 -11.51 -21.88 9.60
C TYR A 94 -12.60 -22.94 9.65
N SER A 95 -12.94 -23.47 8.49
CA SER A 95 -13.78 -24.65 8.40
C SER A 95 -13.11 -25.84 9.10
N THR A 96 -13.89 -26.87 9.43
CA THR A 96 -13.33 -28.16 9.85
C THR A 96 -12.32 -28.64 8.81
N THR A 97 -11.18 -29.14 9.25
CA THR A 97 -10.06 -29.52 8.39
C THR A 97 -10.50 -30.42 7.23
N GLY A 98 -10.13 -30.04 6.01
CA GLY A 98 -10.47 -30.77 4.78
C GLY A 98 -11.89 -30.57 4.26
N SER A 99 -12.79 -29.89 4.99
CA SER A 99 -14.18 -29.70 4.54
C SER A 99 -14.33 -28.60 3.49
N ARG A 100 -13.53 -27.54 3.58
CA ARG A 100 -13.46 -26.45 2.58
C ARG A 100 -12.00 -26.09 2.38
N THR A 101 -11.47 -26.46 1.23
CA THR A 101 -10.04 -26.27 0.93
C THR A 101 -9.83 -25.50 -0.36
N TRP A 102 -8.66 -24.87 -0.47
CA TRP A 102 -8.11 -24.33 -1.70
C TRP A 102 -6.76 -24.98 -1.98
N THR A 103 -6.53 -25.33 -3.23
CA THR A 103 -5.26 -25.91 -3.68
C THR A 103 -4.50 -24.87 -4.47
N ASP A 104 -3.25 -24.60 -4.08
CA ASP A 104 -2.38 -23.74 -4.87
C ASP A 104 -2.05 -24.41 -6.20
N GLY A 105 -2.29 -23.71 -7.30
CA GLY A 105 -2.03 -24.22 -8.64
C GLY A 105 -0.54 -24.37 -8.97
N HIS A 106 0.36 -23.74 -8.20
CA HIS A 106 1.80 -23.80 -8.45
C HIS A 106 2.50 -24.92 -7.67
N THR A 107 2.12 -25.13 -6.41
CA THR A 107 2.75 -26.14 -5.54
C THR A 107 1.90 -27.39 -5.33
N GLY A 108 0.58 -27.32 -5.54
CA GLY A 108 -0.36 -28.37 -5.15
C GLY A 108 -0.64 -28.42 -3.64
N GLU A 109 -0.09 -27.49 -2.85
CA GLU A 109 -0.38 -27.39 -1.42
C GLU A 109 -1.87 -27.07 -1.19
N ILE A 110 -2.43 -27.65 -0.14
CA ILE A 110 -3.86 -27.54 0.19
C ILE A 110 -4.02 -26.74 1.48
N PHE A 111 -4.94 -25.78 1.45
CA PHE A 111 -5.20 -24.85 2.54
C PHE A 111 -6.67 -24.88 2.98
N ASP A 112 -6.93 -24.94 4.28
CA ASP A 112 -8.27 -24.77 4.85
C ASP A 112 -8.77 -23.33 4.68
N LEU A 113 -10.04 -23.19 4.33
CA LEU A 113 -10.72 -21.90 4.07
C LEU A 113 -11.49 -21.38 5.28
N PHE A 114 -11.82 -20.09 5.24
CA PHE A 114 -12.68 -19.44 6.22
C PHE A 114 -14.17 -19.76 6.00
N ASN A 115 -14.93 -19.80 7.08
CA ASN A 115 -16.38 -19.94 7.02
C ASN A 115 -17.04 -18.67 6.47
N GLU A 116 -16.52 -17.50 6.85
CA GLU A 116 -17.10 -16.18 6.59
C GLU A 116 -16.61 -15.52 5.28
N ALA A 117 -15.70 -16.17 4.55
CA ALA A 117 -15.18 -15.66 3.29
C ALA A 117 -15.34 -16.66 2.15
N THR A 118 -15.45 -16.13 0.93
CA THR A 118 -15.42 -16.90 -0.31
C THR A 118 -14.14 -16.60 -1.09
N LEU A 119 -13.66 -17.60 -1.81
CA LEU A 119 -12.48 -17.49 -2.65
C LEU A 119 -12.92 -17.34 -4.11
N GLY A 120 -12.33 -16.36 -4.80
CA GLY A 120 -12.54 -16.14 -6.23
C GLY A 120 -11.23 -16.17 -7.01
N SER A 121 -11.33 -16.31 -8.34
CA SER A 121 -10.16 -16.28 -9.23
C SER A 121 -9.45 -14.92 -9.20
N ALA A 122 -8.12 -14.96 -9.10
CA ALA A 122 -7.28 -13.77 -9.22
C ALA A 122 -6.98 -13.37 -10.68
N ASN A 123 -7.10 -14.27 -11.65
CA ASN A 123 -6.51 -14.13 -12.98
C ASN A 123 -6.90 -12.84 -13.70
N ARG A 124 -8.21 -12.50 -13.73
CA ARG A 124 -8.69 -11.31 -14.42
C ARG A 124 -8.22 -10.01 -13.76
N ILE A 125 -8.15 -9.99 -12.43
CA ILE A 125 -7.76 -8.80 -11.66
C ILE A 125 -6.24 -8.64 -11.70
N ALA A 126 -5.50 -9.74 -11.53
CA ALA A 126 -4.05 -9.76 -11.67
C ALA A 126 -3.61 -9.37 -13.09
N ALA A 127 -4.27 -9.84 -14.15
CA ALA A 127 -3.94 -9.43 -15.52
C ALA A 127 -4.21 -7.95 -15.81
N ALA A 128 -5.23 -7.35 -15.16
CA ALA A 128 -5.46 -5.91 -15.23
C ALA A 128 -4.45 -5.09 -14.40
N TYR A 129 -3.84 -5.74 -13.40
CA TYR A 129 -2.80 -5.17 -12.54
C TYR A 129 -1.42 -5.26 -13.19
N ASP A 130 -1.11 -6.41 -13.80
CA ASP A 130 0.16 -6.75 -14.43
C ASP A 130 0.30 -5.99 -15.76
N THR A 131 0.71 -4.73 -15.65
CA THR A 131 1.19 -3.98 -16.79
C THR A 131 2.67 -4.26 -16.89
N THR A 132 3.10 -4.97 -17.94
CA THR A 132 4.52 -5.00 -18.36
C THR A 132 5.05 -3.62 -18.76
N ARG A 133 4.35 -2.54 -18.42
CA ARG A 133 4.66 -1.14 -18.74
C ARG A 133 5.49 -0.55 -17.61
N VAL A 134 6.63 0.06 -17.95
CA VAL A 134 7.28 0.97 -17.00
C VAL A 134 6.52 2.27 -17.03
N HIS A 135 6.17 2.77 -15.84
CA HIS A 135 5.64 4.11 -15.67
C HIS A 135 6.77 5.04 -15.27
N ILE A 136 6.94 6.14 -16.01
CA ILE A 136 7.91 7.20 -15.67
C ILE A 136 7.12 8.37 -15.09
N PHE A 137 7.49 8.77 -13.88
CA PHE A 137 6.95 9.91 -13.16
C PHE A 137 8.01 11.01 -13.12
N HIS A 138 7.79 12.06 -13.89
CA HIS A 138 8.70 13.21 -14.01
C HIS A 138 8.60 14.17 -12.83
N ASN A 139 7.54 14.10 -12.04
CA ASN A 139 7.33 15.01 -10.90
C ASN A 139 6.38 14.40 -9.86
N ALA A 140 6.25 15.07 -8.72
CA ALA A 140 5.41 14.61 -7.63
C ALA A 140 3.93 14.64 -7.99
N SER A 141 3.47 15.60 -8.80
CA SER A 141 2.08 15.62 -9.29
C SER A 141 1.69 14.37 -10.07
N GLN A 142 2.56 13.88 -10.97
CA GLN A 142 2.31 12.66 -11.75
C GLN A 142 2.28 11.41 -10.86
N LEU A 143 3.22 11.28 -9.92
CA LEU A 143 3.23 10.18 -8.96
C LEU A 143 1.99 10.24 -8.04
N ASN A 144 1.63 11.42 -7.56
CA ASN A 144 0.44 11.64 -6.73
C ASN A 144 -0.85 11.34 -7.48
N ALA A 145 -0.93 11.70 -8.77
CA ALA A 145 -2.09 11.39 -9.60
C ALA A 145 -2.25 9.88 -9.78
N ALA A 146 -1.16 9.17 -10.08
CA ALA A 146 -1.17 7.70 -10.17
C ALA A 146 -1.54 7.06 -8.82
N TRP A 147 -0.96 7.54 -7.72
CA TRP A 147 -1.31 7.11 -6.37
C TRP A 147 -2.80 7.35 -6.09
N ARG A 148 -3.34 8.55 -6.30
CA ARG A 148 -4.77 8.87 -6.11
C ARG A 148 -5.68 8.00 -6.98
N GLN A 149 -5.29 7.69 -8.20
CA GLN A 149 -6.04 6.74 -9.05
C GLN A 149 -6.09 5.33 -8.44
N THR A 150 -5.08 4.93 -7.68
CA THR A 150 -5.14 3.65 -6.97
C THR A 150 -6.14 3.64 -5.84
N PHE A 151 -6.44 4.80 -5.23
CA PHE A 151 -7.42 5.02 -4.16
C PHE A 151 -8.81 5.41 -4.66
N ALA A 152 -8.88 5.94 -5.89
CA ALA A 152 -10.13 6.17 -6.61
C ALA A 152 -10.87 4.83 -6.78
N ASP A 153 -12.20 4.89 -6.76
CA ASP A 153 -13.09 3.72 -6.83
C ASP A 153 -12.97 2.72 -5.67
N GLY A 154 -12.38 3.12 -4.54
CA GLY A 154 -12.32 2.29 -3.33
C GLY A 154 -11.31 1.13 -3.42
N LYS A 155 -10.43 1.18 -4.43
CA LYS A 155 -9.32 0.25 -4.55
C LYS A 155 -8.12 0.79 -3.76
N VAL A 156 -7.15 -0.06 -3.39
CA VAL A 156 -5.82 0.38 -2.92
C VAL A 156 -4.83 -0.61 -3.47
N ARG A 157 -3.83 -0.17 -4.23
CA ARG A 157 -2.81 -1.06 -4.81
C ARG A 157 -1.71 -1.33 -3.79
N GLY A 158 -1.17 -2.54 -3.75
CA GLY A 158 0.02 -2.94 -3.01
C GLY A 158 1.32 -2.32 -3.55
N GLY A 159 2.44 -2.56 -2.84
CA GLY A 159 3.76 -2.04 -3.21
C GLY A 159 3.95 -0.56 -2.91
N GLU A 160 4.73 0.12 -3.75
CA GLU A 160 5.11 1.53 -3.55
C GLU A 160 3.92 2.48 -3.68
N LEU A 161 2.92 2.11 -4.47
CA LEU A 161 1.68 2.87 -4.59
C LEU A 161 0.69 2.60 -3.44
N ALA A 162 1.00 1.70 -2.50
CA ALA A 162 0.14 1.36 -1.36
C ALA A 162 0.29 2.28 -0.17
N ARG A 163 1.40 3.00 -0.11
CA ARG A 163 1.76 3.86 1.00
C ARG A 163 1.79 5.29 0.50
N ARG A 164 1.63 6.23 1.43
CA ARG A 164 1.94 7.63 1.14
C ARG A 164 3.32 7.67 0.50
N PRO A 165 3.46 8.12 -0.76
CA PRO A 165 4.79 8.26 -1.34
C PRO A 165 5.50 9.33 -0.52
N GLU A 166 6.70 9.03 -0.03
CA GLU A 166 7.59 10.06 0.49
C GLU A 166 8.08 10.87 -0.70
N MET A 167 7.24 11.81 -1.15
CA MET A 167 7.43 12.57 -2.40
C MET A 167 8.78 13.27 -2.45
N LEU A 168 9.33 13.63 -1.29
CA LEU A 168 10.65 14.24 -1.17
C LEU A 168 11.76 13.26 -1.56
N GLU A 169 11.72 12.01 -1.07
CA GLU A 169 12.78 11.00 -1.31
C GLU A 169 13.01 10.75 -2.80
N TYR A 170 11.94 10.73 -3.60
CA TYR A 170 12.03 10.42 -5.03
C TYR A 170 12.54 11.56 -5.90
N PHE A 171 12.30 12.81 -5.50
CA PHE A 171 12.56 13.99 -6.33
C PHE A 171 13.52 14.98 -5.68
N GLU A 172 14.28 14.52 -4.68
CA GLU A 172 15.38 15.28 -4.06
C GLU A 172 16.39 15.78 -5.11
N ASN A 173 16.75 14.92 -6.07
CA ASN A 173 17.52 15.32 -7.24
C ASN A 173 16.59 15.84 -8.33
N ARG A 174 16.67 17.15 -8.59
CA ARG A 174 15.78 17.88 -9.52
C ARG A 174 15.97 17.50 -10.99
N GLU A 175 17.01 16.74 -11.31
CA GLU A 175 17.30 16.23 -12.65
C GLU A 175 16.79 14.80 -12.87
N GLU A 176 16.28 14.14 -11.83
CA GLU A 176 15.84 12.75 -11.87
C GLU A 176 14.31 12.64 -11.88
N ALA A 177 13.84 11.59 -12.54
CA ALA A 177 12.47 11.11 -12.56
C ALA A 177 12.44 9.66 -12.06
N LEU A 178 11.29 9.24 -11.52
CA LEU A 178 11.09 7.88 -11.02
C LEU A 178 10.49 7.00 -12.12
N ALA A 179 11.15 5.90 -12.44
CA ALA A 179 10.59 4.84 -13.25
C ALA A 179 10.20 3.65 -12.36
N LEU A 180 8.97 3.16 -12.48
CA LEU A 180 8.41 2.07 -11.69
C LEU A 180 7.84 0.97 -12.60
N SER A 181 8.19 -0.27 -12.30
CA SER A 181 7.60 -1.47 -12.88
C SER A 181 7.06 -2.35 -11.77
N GLN A 182 5.82 -2.83 -11.92
CA GLN A 182 5.19 -3.75 -10.98
C GLN A 182 4.63 -4.94 -11.76
N ARG A 183 5.17 -6.13 -11.49
CA ARG A 183 4.67 -7.40 -12.04
C ARG A 183 3.96 -8.16 -10.95
N VAL A 184 2.72 -8.57 -11.20
CA VAL A 184 1.87 -9.18 -10.19
C VAL A 184 1.55 -10.62 -10.51
N ILE A 185 1.56 -11.44 -9.47
CA ILE A 185 1.19 -12.84 -9.48
C ILE A 185 0.03 -13.00 -8.50
N GLY A 186 -1.20 -12.94 -9.01
CA GLY A 186 -2.38 -13.14 -8.19
C GLY A 186 -2.60 -14.62 -7.89
N LEU A 187 -2.74 -14.97 -6.61
CA LEU A 187 -3.09 -16.33 -6.19
C LEU A 187 -4.60 -16.49 -6.11
N TYR A 188 -5.25 -15.58 -5.39
CA TYR A 188 -6.69 -15.63 -5.15
C TYR A 188 -7.27 -14.26 -4.82
N THR A 189 -8.58 -14.15 -4.93
CA THR A 189 -9.35 -13.07 -4.28
C THR A 189 -10.12 -13.62 -3.09
N LEU A 190 -10.26 -12.81 -2.06
CA LEU A 190 -11.11 -13.09 -0.91
C LEU A 190 -12.22 -12.05 -0.86
N THR A 191 -13.45 -12.50 -0.60
CA THR A 191 -14.61 -11.65 -0.36
C THR A 191 -15.27 -12.08 0.96
N LEU A 192 -15.43 -11.15 1.90
CA LEU A 192 -16.22 -11.38 3.11
C LEU A 192 -17.70 -11.47 2.75
N ASN A 193 -18.38 -12.43 3.37
CA ASN A 193 -19.82 -12.41 3.38
C ASN A 193 -20.33 -11.36 4.38
N VAL A 194 -20.64 -10.18 3.86
CA VAL A 194 -21.11 -9.02 4.64
C VAL A 194 -22.37 -9.27 5.46
N SER A 195 -23.17 -10.28 5.10
CA SER A 195 -24.39 -10.64 5.82
C SER A 195 -24.16 -11.51 7.06
N THR A 196 -22.99 -12.16 7.17
CA THR A 196 -22.76 -13.21 8.19
C THR A 196 -21.54 -12.96 9.06
N PHE A 197 -20.59 -12.13 8.63
CA PHE A 197 -19.37 -11.94 9.42
C PHE A 197 -19.67 -11.21 10.74
N ARG A 198 -18.84 -11.47 11.75
CA ARG A 198 -18.90 -10.80 13.04
C ARG A 198 -17.60 -10.05 13.29
N ILE A 199 -17.71 -8.89 13.91
CA ILE A 199 -16.55 -8.19 14.45
C ILE A 199 -15.98 -9.02 15.62
N ASN A 200 -14.66 -9.02 15.77
CA ASN A 200 -14.00 -9.73 16.86
C ASN A 200 -14.19 -8.99 18.20
N GLU A 201 -13.95 -9.69 19.30
CA GLU A 201 -14.21 -9.15 20.64
C GLU A 201 -13.39 -7.90 20.97
N PHE A 202 -12.16 -7.79 20.44
CA PHE A 202 -11.29 -6.64 20.69
C PHE A 202 -11.83 -5.38 20.00
N ALA A 203 -12.23 -5.51 18.73
CA ALA A 203 -12.85 -4.44 17.97
C ALA A 203 -14.24 -4.06 18.53
N SER A 204 -15.04 -5.05 18.93
CA SER A 204 -16.33 -4.79 19.60
C SER A 204 -16.16 -4.04 20.91
N ARG A 205 -15.14 -4.40 21.72
CA ARG A 205 -14.80 -3.68 22.94
C ARG A 205 -14.37 -2.25 22.64
N ALA A 206 -13.53 -2.04 21.62
CA ALA A 206 -13.09 -0.71 21.21
C ALA A 206 -14.27 0.19 20.80
N ILE A 207 -15.21 -0.32 20.00
CA ILE A 207 -16.44 0.42 19.65
C ILE A 207 -17.25 0.77 20.90
N SER A 208 -17.39 -0.16 21.85
CA SER A 208 -18.19 0.06 23.05
C SER A 208 -17.64 1.13 24.00
N GLN A 209 -16.38 1.52 23.83
CA GLN A 209 -15.75 2.60 24.61
C GLN A 209 -15.99 3.99 23.99
N LEU A 210 -16.45 4.07 22.74
CA LEU A 210 -16.78 5.34 22.11
C LEU A 210 -18.03 5.96 22.75
N THR A 211 -18.01 7.26 22.95
CA THR A 211 -19.04 8.02 23.67
C THR A 211 -19.93 8.83 22.73
N ALA A 212 -21.17 9.08 23.12
CA ALA A 212 -22.10 9.90 22.34
C ALA A 212 -21.67 11.37 22.26
N THR A 213 -21.06 11.91 23.33
CA THR A 213 -20.42 13.23 23.32
C THR A 213 -19.12 13.16 22.53
N PHE A 214 -18.93 14.06 21.57
CA PHE A 214 -17.73 14.06 20.75
C PHE A 214 -16.49 14.44 21.58
N ASP A 215 -15.55 13.50 21.67
CA ASP A 215 -14.21 13.67 22.22
C ASP A 215 -13.22 13.42 21.09
N SER A 216 -12.49 14.46 20.66
CA SER A 216 -11.59 14.32 19.51
C SER A 216 -10.50 13.29 19.76
N ASP A 217 -9.94 13.25 20.96
CA ASP A 217 -8.75 12.46 21.26
C ASP A 217 -9.12 10.97 21.32
N LEU A 218 -10.25 10.63 21.94
CA LEU A 218 -10.78 9.27 21.96
C LEU A 218 -11.06 8.73 20.55
N TYR A 219 -11.65 9.55 19.68
CA TYR A 219 -12.00 9.14 18.33
C TYR A 219 -10.78 9.09 17.39
N GLU A 220 -9.80 9.99 17.55
CA GLU A 220 -8.52 9.91 16.86
C GLU A 220 -7.76 8.65 17.26
N ASP A 221 -7.69 8.33 18.56
CA ASP A 221 -7.07 7.11 19.09
C ASP A 221 -7.70 5.84 18.48
N PHE A 222 -9.03 5.83 18.34
CA PHE A 222 -9.75 4.73 17.72
C PHE A 222 -9.32 4.58 16.26
N VAL A 223 -9.32 5.67 15.49
CA VAL A 223 -8.95 5.64 14.07
C VAL A 223 -7.46 5.36 13.86
N ASP A 224 -6.58 5.73 14.79
CA ASP A 224 -5.18 5.35 14.75
C ASP A 224 -4.96 3.86 14.96
N THR A 225 -5.76 3.26 15.82
CA THR A 225 -5.63 1.84 16.15
C THR A 225 -6.32 0.96 15.12
N TRP A 226 -7.52 1.34 14.72
CA TRP A 226 -8.43 0.54 13.91
C TRP A 226 -8.61 1.08 12.51
N GLY A 227 -8.06 2.22 12.14
CA GLY A 227 -8.22 2.79 10.81
C GLY A 227 -9.62 3.36 10.58
N THR A 228 -9.94 3.62 9.32
CA THR A 228 -11.21 4.25 8.93
C THR A 228 -12.19 3.26 8.29
N HIS A 229 -11.70 2.15 7.75
CA HIS A 229 -12.49 1.15 7.03
C HIS A 229 -12.03 -0.28 7.35
N ILE A 230 -12.87 -1.27 7.03
CA ILE A 230 -12.57 -2.70 7.06
C ILE A 230 -12.53 -3.22 5.62
N ILE A 231 -11.48 -3.96 5.25
CA ILE A 231 -11.33 -4.58 3.94
C ILE A 231 -12.32 -5.74 3.82
N THR A 232 -13.27 -5.64 2.89
CA THR A 232 -14.26 -6.69 2.62
C THR A 232 -13.92 -7.51 1.40
N ARG A 233 -13.08 -6.98 0.50
CA ARG A 233 -12.61 -7.73 -0.67
C ARG A 233 -11.18 -7.38 -1.01
N SER A 234 -10.37 -8.38 -1.34
CA SER A 234 -8.96 -8.17 -1.70
C SER A 234 -8.43 -9.15 -2.75
N LEU A 235 -7.33 -8.74 -3.38
CA LEU A 235 -6.45 -9.56 -4.20
C LEU A 235 -5.19 -9.88 -3.37
N VAL A 236 -4.86 -11.17 -3.31
CA VAL A 236 -3.71 -11.70 -2.55
C VAL A 236 -2.78 -12.48 -3.49
N GLY A 237 -1.47 -12.35 -3.28
CA GLY A 237 -0.47 -13.05 -4.06
C GLY A 237 0.94 -12.49 -3.89
N GLY A 238 1.70 -12.42 -4.98
CA GLY A 238 3.07 -11.89 -5.00
C GLY A 238 3.25 -10.72 -5.97
N MET A 239 4.27 -9.90 -5.73
CA MET A 239 4.67 -8.84 -6.65
C MET A 239 6.18 -8.74 -6.76
N ILE A 240 6.67 -8.47 -7.96
CA ILE A 240 8.02 -8.01 -8.21
C ILE A 240 7.93 -6.54 -8.60
N GLU A 241 8.57 -5.70 -7.82
CA GLU A 241 8.58 -4.26 -8.01
C GLU A 241 10.01 -3.79 -8.27
N GLU A 242 10.20 -3.09 -9.37
CA GLU A 242 11.50 -2.58 -9.79
C GLU A 242 11.44 -1.07 -9.98
N ARG A 243 12.49 -0.38 -9.53
CA ARG A 243 12.59 1.06 -9.58
C ARG A 243 13.88 1.47 -10.26
N ALA A 244 13.79 2.52 -11.06
CA ALA A 244 14.95 3.20 -11.61
C ALA A 244 14.80 4.71 -11.45
N LYS A 245 15.94 5.39 -11.31
CA LYS A 245 16.04 6.83 -11.52
C LYS A 245 16.40 7.05 -12.97
N VAL A 246 15.71 7.96 -13.65
CA VAL A 246 15.97 8.32 -15.05
C VAL A 246 16.18 9.82 -15.18
N VAL A 247 16.91 10.28 -16.19
CA VAL A 247 17.04 11.73 -16.46
C VAL A 247 15.67 12.31 -16.83
N ARG A 248 15.19 13.26 -16.02
CA ARG A 248 13.86 13.88 -16.15
C ARG A 248 13.69 14.62 -17.47
N CYS A 249 14.60 15.54 -17.78
CA CYS A 249 14.55 16.34 -19.01
C CYS A 249 15.39 15.71 -20.14
N SER A 250 15.25 14.39 -20.32
CA SER A 250 15.87 13.73 -21.48
C SER A 250 15.25 14.28 -22.78
N ARG A 251 16.02 14.35 -23.87
CA ARG A 251 15.55 14.85 -25.20
C ARG A 251 14.52 13.93 -25.88
N VAL A 252 13.90 13.06 -25.09
CA VAL A 252 13.08 11.96 -25.58
C VAL A 252 11.65 12.47 -25.59
N SER A 253 11.10 12.69 -26.78
CA SER A 253 9.69 13.04 -26.97
C SER A 253 8.75 11.84 -26.76
N ASP A 254 9.27 10.69 -26.36
CA ASP A 254 8.58 9.40 -26.26
C ASP A 254 8.98 8.61 -25.00
N ASP A 255 8.25 8.84 -23.91
CA ASP A 255 8.40 8.09 -22.65
C ASP A 255 8.18 6.58 -22.83
N ALA A 256 7.37 6.14 -23.81
CA ALA A 256 7.13 4.72 -24.04
C ALA A 256 8.39 4.03 -24.57
N ARG A 257 9.15 4.72 -25.43
CA ARG A 257 10.45 4.23 -25.89
C ARG A 257 11.49 4.22 -24.78
N PHE A 258 11.53 5.24 -23.92
CA PHE A 258 12.43 5.23 -22.76
C PHE A 258 12.07 4.08 -21.79
N ALA A 259 10.79 3.94 -21.45
CA ALA A 259 10.26 2.86 -20.63
C ALA A 259 10.67 1.46 -21.13
N HIS A 260 10.66 1.25 -22.45
CA HIS A 260 11.09 0.00 -23.07
C HIS A 260 12.59 -0.30 -22.89
N CYS A 261 13.42 0.74 -22.81
CA CYS A 261 14.88 0.61 -22.72
C CYS A 261 15.42 0.44 -21.30
N ILE A 262 14.56 0.39 -20.27
CA ILE A 262 14.99 0.20 -18.88
C ILE A 262 15.19 -1.32 -18.59
N PRO A 263 16.38 -1.77 -18.16
CA PRO A 263 16.76 -3.17 -17.92
C PRO A 263 16.15 -3.73 -16.62
N PHE A 264 14.83 -3.73 -16.52
CA PHE A 264 14.17 -4.49 -15.46
C PHE A 264 14.27 -5.99 -15.76
N GLY A 265 14.63 -6.78 -14.74
CA GLY A 265 15.40 -8.03 -14.83
C GLY A 265 14.77 -9.20 -15.58
N ASP A 266 13.55 -9.06 -16.09
CA ASP A 266 12.81 -10.09 -16.81
C ASP A 266 12.23 -9.59 -18.14
N ARG A 267 12.60 -8.38 -18.56
CA ARG A 267 12.26 -7.86 -19.88
C ARG A 267 13.24 -8.46 -20.88
N GLY A 268 12.74 -8.77 -22.08
CA GLY A 268 13.55 -9.31 -23.17
C GLY A 268 14.80 -8.45 -23.43
N PRO A 269 15.82 -9.01 -24.10
CA PRO A 269 17.08 -8.32 -24.33
C PRO A 269 16.83 -6.93 -24.89
N ILE A 270 17.40 -5.93 -24.23
CA ILE A 270 17.27 -4.55 -24.64
C ILE A 270 17.82 -4.45 -26.08
N SER A 271 17.02 -3.86 -26.98
CA SER A 271 17.47 -3.64 -28.36
C SER A 271 18.77 -2.83 -28.39
N SER A 272 19.62 -3.05 -29.40
CA SER A 272 20.83 -2.24 -29.64
C SER A 272 20.55 -0.73 -29.74
N ASN A 273 19.29 -0.35 -29.93
CA ASN A 273 18.85 1.03 -30.11
C ASN A 273 18.61 1.76 -28.77
N CYS A 274 18.94 1.13 -27.64
CA CYS A 274 18.69 1.66 -26.30
C CYS A 274 19.92 2.22 -25.58
N THR A 275 21.11 2.16 -26.18
CA THR A 275 22.37 2.63 -25.56
C THR A 275 22.27 4.08 -25.05
N TYR A 276 21.58 4.95 -25.79
CA TYR A 276 21.33 6.34 -25.38
C TYR A 276 20.59 6.46 -24.03
N TYR A 277 19.66 5.53 -23.76
CA TYR A 277 18.78 5.52 -22.59
C TYR A 277 19.41 4.82 -21.39
N THR A 278 20.18 3.76 -21.64
CA THR A 278 20.86 3.03 -20.57
C THR A 278 21.86 3.91 -19.82
N ASP A 279 22.52 4.85 -20.51
CA ASP A 279 23.45 5.80 -19.88
C ASP A 279 22.75 6.91 -19.06
N ARG A 280 21.42 7.01 -19.18
CA ARG A 280 20.58 8.05 -18.57
C ARG A 280 19.62 7.50 -17.54
N MET A 281 19.90 6.31 -17.04
CA MET A 281 19.11 5.67 -16.01
C MET A 281 19.99 4.87 -15.05
N ARG A 282 19.45 4.61 -13.88
CA ARG A 282 20.04 3.73 -12.87
C ARG A 282 18.94 2.95 -12.20
N VAL A 283 18.93 1.63 -12.35
CA VAL A 283 18.08 0.75 -11.53
C VAL A 283 18.55 0.86 -10.08
N ILE A 284 17.64 1.21 -9.18
CA ILE A 284 17.95 1.45 -7.77
C ILE A 284 17.40 0.39 -6.84
N SER A 285 16.39 -0.38 -7.27
CA SER A 285 15.89 -1.50 -6.48
C SER A 285 15.12 -2.52 -7.34
N LYS A 286 15.21 -3.79 -6.91
CA LYS A 286 14.28 -4.87 -7.24
C LYS A 286 13.81 -5.45 -5.92
N ARG A 287 12.51 -5.38 -5.64
CA ARG A 287 11.89 -5.81 -4.39
C ARG A 287 10.82 -6.86 -4.70
N ARG A 288 10.81 -7.92 -3.90
CA ARG A 288 9.76 -8.95 -3.92
C ARG A 288 8.80 -8.72 -2.76
N LEU A 289 7.50 -8.80 -3.02
CA LEU A 289 6.45 -8.73 -2.00
C LEU A 289 5.76 -10.08 -1.91
N GLY A 290 5.61 -10.61 -0.69
CA GLY A 290 5.15 -11.97 -0.46
C GLY A 290 6.22 -13.02 -0.78
N GLY A 291 5.94 -14.26 -0.44
CA GLY A 291 6.86 -15.39 -0.50
C GLY A 291 8.07 -15.22 0.41
N ASN A 292 9.07 -16.08 0.21
CA ASN A 292 10.38 -15.93 0.81
C ASN A 292 11.22 -14.94 0.00
N GLN A 293 11.35 -13.71 0.49
CA GLN A 293 12.06 -12.62 -0.19
C GLN A 293 13.57 -12.85 -0.33
N GLU A 294 14.14 -13.80 0.42
CA GLU A 294 15.57 -14.19 0.36
C GLU A 294 15.89 -15.03 -0.89
N ILE A 295 14.87 -15.53 -1.61
CA ILE A 295 15.07 -16.33 -2.83
C ILE A 295 15.23 -15.41 -4.04
N ASP A 296 16.40 -15.48 -4.68
CA ASP A 296 16.73 -14.67 -5.85
C ASP A 296 16.16 -15.21 -7.17
N ASN A 297 15.91 -16.52 -7.25
CA ASN A 297 15.30 -17.12 -8.43
C ASN A 297 13.79 -16.87 -8.46
N ASP A 298 13.29 -16.20 -9.49
CA ASP A 298 11.87 -15.84 -9.61
C ASP A 298 10.93 -17.06 -9.62
N ASN A 299 11.34 -18.18 -10.20
CA ASN A 299 10.49 -19.38 -10.26
C ASN A 299 10.46 -20.12 -8.92
N GLU A 300 11.57 -20.14 -8.18
CA GLU A 300 11.60 -20.68 -6.83
C GLU A 300 10.85 -19.78 -5.85
N TRP A 301 11.02 -18.46 -5.95
CA TRP A 301 10.26 -17.50 -5.15
C TRP A 301 8.75 -17.65 -5.35
N LYS A 302 8.30 -17.81 -6.61
CA LYS A 302 6.87 -18.05 -6.93
C LYS A 302 6.27 -19.22 -6.16
N ARG A 303 7.02 -20.32 -6.00
CA ARG A 303 6.58 -21.51 -5.27
C ARG A 303 6.38 -21.26 -3.77
N THR A 304 6.92 -20.17 -3.23
CA THR A 304 6.75 -19.84 -1.81
C THR A 304 5.56 -18.92 -1.53
N LEU A 305 4.91 -18.39 -2.58
CA LEU A 305 3.89 -17.35 -2.45
C LEU A 305 2.67 -17.81 -1.64
N ALA A 306 2.19 -19.04 -1.84
CA ALA A 306 1.00 -19.55 -1.17
C ALA A 306 1.14 -19.57 0.36
N THR A 307 2.34 -19.87 0.87
CA THR A 307 2.60 -19.96 2.32
C THR A 307 2.94 -18.61 2.99
N GLY A 308 3.16 -17.56 2.20
CA GLY A 308 3.52 -16.24 2.71
C GLY A 308 3.13 -15.09 1.79
N PRO A 309 1.88 -15.00 1.32
CA PRO A 309 1.52 -14.03 0.30
C PRO A 309 1.49 -12.60 0.85
N ALA A 310 1.38 -11.64 -0.06
CA ALA A 310 1.18 -10.23 0.22
C ALA A 310 -0.19 -9.75 -0.28
N LEU A 311 -0.65 -8.65 0.32
CA LEU A 311 -1.87 -7.95 -0.06
C LEU A 311 -1.55 -7.08 -1.27
N LEU A 312 -2.00 -7.52 -2.44
CA LEU A 312 -1.71 -6.86 -3.71
C LEU A 312 -2.70 -5.77 -4.03
N GLN A 313 -3.95 -5.94 -3.60
CA GLN A 313 -4.97 -4.92 -3.81
C GLN A 313 -6.11 -5.03 -2.80
N ILE A 314 -6.53 -3.91 -2.22
CA ILE A 314 -7.85 -3.77 -1.60
C ILE A 314 -8.81 -3.49 -2.74
N LEU A 315 -9.87 -4.29 -2.87
CA LEU A 315 -10.85 -4.16 -3.95
C LEU A 315 -12.12 -3.48 -3.45
N GLU A 316 -12.54 -3.79 -2.23
CA GLU A 316 -13.70 -3.21 -1.57
C GLU A 316 -13.43 -3.07 -0.06
N MET A 317 -14.01 -2.05 0.55
CA MET A 317 -13.91 -1.76 1.97
C MET A 317 -15.19 -1.08 2.46
N VAL A 318 -15.51 -1.27 3.75
CA VAL A 318 -16.70 -0.69 4.40
C VAL A 318 -16.24 0.20 5.55
N PRO A 319 -16.76 1.44 5.70
CA PRO A 319 -16.34 2.33 6.77
C PRO A 319 -16.82 1.86 8.14
N TRP A 320 -16.04 2.17 9.19
CA TRP A 320 -16.32 1.71 10.55
C TRP A 320 -17.69 2.11 11.10
N PHE A 321 -18.20 3.28 10.69
CA PHE A 321 -19.48 3.80 11.16
C PHE A 321 -20.69 2.95 10.73
N GLU A 322 -20.53 2.02 9.78
CA GLU A 322 -21.61 1.07 9.42
C GLU A 322 -21.78 -0.06 10.43
N PHE A 323 -20.83 -0.23 11.34
CA PHE A 323 -20.87 -1.25 12.40
C PHE A 323 -21.31 -0.70 13.75
N VAL A 324 -21.70 0.58 13.80
CA VAL A 324 -22.15 1.26 15.01
C VAL A 324 -23.65 1.49 14.94
N THR A 325 -24.37 1.02 15.97
CA THR A 325 -25.82 1.17 16.09
C THR A 325 -26.24 2.51 16.70
N ASP A 326 -25.45 3.05 17.63
CA ASP A 326 -25.70 4.35 18.24
C ASP A 326 -25.51 5.48 17.21
N ASN A 327 -26.54 6.30 17.00
CA ASN A 327 -26.52 7.32 15.97
C ASN A 327 -25.54 8.47 16.30
N ALA A 328 -25.36 8.84 17.56
CA ALA A 328 -24.41 9.90 17.94
C ALA A 328 -22.97 9.44 17.70
N VAL A 329 -22.62 8.23 18.14
CA VAL A 329 -21.30 7.62 17.88
C VAL A 329 -21.06 7.47 16.38
N LYS A 330 -22.08 7.07 15.61
CA LYS A 330 -22.01 6.99 14.14
C LYS A 330 -21.66 8.34 13.52
N GLN A 331 -22.32 9.43 13.91
CA GLN A 331 -22.03 10.77 13.38
C GLN A 331 -20.64 11.28 13.79
N ASN A 332 -20.20 10.97 15.01
CA ASN A 332 -18.87 11.32 15.48
C ASN A 332 -17.77 10.58 14.68
N LEU A 333 -17.95 9.29 14.40
CA LEU A 333 -17.06 8.52 13.52
C LEU A 333 -17.04 9.09 12.10
N ILE A 334 -18.20 9.45 11.53
CA ILE A 334 -18.27 10.12 10.22
C ILE A 334 -17.45 11.41 10.22
N THR A 335 -17.55 12.19 11.30
CA THR A 335 -16.86 13.47 11.45
C THR A 335 -15.35 13.29 11.48
N ILE A 336 -14.84 12.40 12.34
CA ILE A 336 -13.39 12.19 12.47
C ILE A 336 -12.76 11.57 11.21
N ILE A 337 -13.46 10.63 10.57
CA ILE A 337 -13.00 10.00 9.31
C ILE A 337 -12.90 11.05 8.20
N ARG A 338 -13.89 11.94 8.08
CA ARG A 338 -13.85 13.04 7.09
C ARG A 338 -12.76 14.06 7.40
N TYR A 339 -12.57 14.37 8.68
CA TYR A 339 -11.50 15.27 9.13
C TYR A 339 -10.13 14.74 8.71
N ARG A 340 -9.82 13.47 9.03
CA ARG A 340 -8.56 12.82 8.62
C ARG A 340 -8.33 12.85 7.11
N GLN A 341 -9.35 12.50 6.33
CA GLN A 341 -9.26 12.50 4.87
C GLN A 341 -8.91 13.89 4.33
N ARG A 342 -9.60 14.93 4.81
CA ARG A 342 -9.32 16.32 4.41
C ARG A 342 -7.94 16.78 4.82
N HIS A 343 -7.53 16.51 6.06
CA HIS A 343 -6.23 16.90 6.56
C HIS A 343 -5.10 16.23 5.76
N PHE A 344 -5.24 14.94 5.46
CA PHE A 344 -4.33 14.23 4.59
C PHE A 344 -4.26 14.84 3.19
N ASP A 345 -5.40 15.14 2.56
CA ASP A 345 -5.46 15.73 1.22
C ASP A 345 -4.76 17.09 1.14
N VAL A 346 -4.92 17.93 2.17
CA VAL A 346 -4.26 19.25 2.25
C VAL A 346 -2.75 19.08 2.42
N SER A 347 -2.29 18.26 3.37
CA SER A 347 -0.86 18.01 3.61
C SER A 347 -0.18 17.42 2.37
N GLN A 348 -0.86 16.50 1.68
CA GLN A 348 -0.36 15.88 0.47
C GLN A 348 -0.28 16.87 -0.69
N ALA A 349 -1.31 17.71 -0.89
CA ALA A 349 -1.30 18.74 -1.93
C ALA A 349 -0.18 19.79 -1.71
N GLU A 350 0.05 20.18 -0.46
CA GLU A 350 1.15 21.08 -0.11
C GLU A 350 2.52 20.46 -0.38
N SER A 351 2.70 19.19 -0.01
CA SER A 351 3.95 18.44 -0.27
C SER A 351 4.23 18.36 -1.77
N VAL A 352 3.22 18.02 -2.57
CA VAL A 352 3.33 17.97 -4.04
C VAL A 352 3.71 19.33 -4.61
N ARG A 353 3.00 20.40 -4.20
CA ARG A 353 3.30 21.77 -4.65
C ARG A 353 4.72 22.20 -4.32
N LEU A 354 5.19 21.88 -3.10
CA LEU A 354 6.54 22.20 -2.66
C LEU A 354 7.59 21.49 -3.51
N VAL A 355 7.43 20.19 -3.74
CA VAL A 355 8.37 19.40 -4.56
C VAL A 355 8.38 19.91 -6.00
N ASP A 356 7.21 20.06 -6.61
CA ASP A 356 7.10 20.46 -8.02
C ASP A 356 7.63 21.88 -8.26
N SER A 357 7.42 22.82 -7.32
CA SER A 357 7.98 24.18 -7.43
C SER A 357 9.51 24.24 -7.44
N ARG A 358 10.19 23.20 -6.92
CA ARG A 358 11.65 23.09 -6.92
C ARG A 358 12.19 22.53 -8.22
N LEU A 359 11.37 21.84 -9.01
CA LEU A 359 11.75 21.25 -10.28
C LEU A 359 11.78 22.33 -11.37
N GLN A 360 12.91 22.46 -12.07
CA GLN A 360 12.99 23.38 -13.21
C GLN A 360 12.10 22.87 -14.36
N PRO A 361 11.40 23.73 -15.11
CA PRO A 361 10.73 23.31 -16.34
C PRO A 361 11.74 22.68 -17.30
N CYS A 362 11.37 21.58 -17.96
CA CYS A 362 12.21 21.05 -19.04
C CYS A 362 12.13 22.04 -20.21
N VAL A 363 13.23 22.72 -20.50
CA VAL A 363 13.30 23.69 -21.59
C VAL A 363 13.27 22.92 -22.91
N SER A 364 12.20 23.08 -23.68
CA SER A 364 12.08 22.59 -25.06
C SER A 364 12.93 23.46 -25.99
N GLY A 365 14.24 23.29 -25.91
CA GLY A 365 15.20 23.93 -26.79
C GLY A 365 16.47 23.10 -26.81
N ALA A 366 17.08 22.93 -27.98
CA ALA A 366 18.29 22.17 -28.20
C ALA A 366 19.50 22.77 -27.44
N GLN A 367 19.51 22.71 -26.11
CA GLN A 367 20.73 22.91 -25.34
C GLN A 367 21.47 21.59 -25.36
N THR A 368 22.65 21.62 -25.97
CA THR A 368 23.66 20.58 -25.91
C THR A 368 24.09 20.46 -24.45
N ILE A 369 23.34 19.69 -23.66
CA ILE A 369 23.78 19.27 -22.33
C ILE A 369 25.00 18.40 -22.60
N THR A 370 26.18 18.98 -22.35
CA THR A 370 27.44 18.27 -22.29
C THR A 370 27.25 17.08 -21.36
N ASN A 371 27.69 15.91 -21.82
CA ASN A 371 27.59 14.64 -21.09
C ASN A 371 27.99 14.82 -19.62
N SER A 372 27.00 14.94 -18.74
CA SER A 372 27.17 14.56 -17.35
C SER A 372 26.62 13.14 -17.27
N PRO A 373 27.44 12.10 -17.52
CA PRO A 373 27.00 10.75 -17.25
C PRO A 373 26.60 10.69 -15.78
N PHE A 374 25.63 9.85 -15.44
CA PHE A 374 25.60 9.28 -14.09
C PHE A 374 27.04 8.80 -13.85
N LYS A 375 27.81 9.44 -12.96
CA LYS A 375 29.13 8.93 -12.59
C LYS A 375 28.88 7.50 -12.17
N SER A 376 29.37 6.56 -12.98
CA SER A 376 29.24 5.14 -12.72
C SER A 376 30.06 4.84 -11.47
N LEU A 377 29.45 5.04 -10.30
CA LEU A 377 29.76 4.22 -9.17
C LEU A 377 29.17 2.86 -9.52
N SER A 378 29.93 2.11 -10.31
CA SER A 378 29.86 0.65 -10.32
C SER A 378 30.12 0.22 -8.89
N ILE A 379 29.06 0.16 -8.08
CA ILE A 379 29.06 -0.64 -6.87
C ILE A 379 28.89 -2.06 -7.40
N PRO A 380 29.95 -2.90 -7.38
CA PRO A 380 29.75 -4.30 -7.69
C PRO A 380 28.72 -4.82 -6.68
N PHE A 381 27.65 -5.44 -7.16
CA PHE A 381 26.88 -6.36 -6.33
C PHE A 381 27.88 -7.30 -5.65
N PRO A 382 27.82 -7.49 -4.32
CA PRO A 382 28.71 -8.43 -3.69
C PRO A 382 28.41 -9.81 -4.29
N ILE A 383 29.36 -10.31 -5.08
CA ILE A 383 29.47 -11.72 -5.39
C ILE A 383 29.80 -12.36 -4.04
N LEU A 384 28.79 -12.79 -3.30
CA LEU A 384 28.96 -13.77 -2.25
C LEU A 384 29.34 -15.08 -2.96
N ARG A 385 30.65 -15.32 -3.09
CA ARG A 385 31.19 -16.62 -3.45
C ARG A 385 30.97 -17.56 -2.27
N ALA A 386 30.30 -18.67 -2.57
CA ALA A 386 30.25 -19.98 -1.92
C ALA A 386 30.20 -20.03 -0.37
#